data_AF-A0A8S3JLL4-F1
#
_entry.id   AF-A0A8S3JLL4-F1
#
_cell.length_a   1.000
_cell.length_b   1.000
_cell.length_c   1.000
_cell.angle_alpha   90.00
_cell.angle_beta   90.00
_cell.angle_gamma   90.00
#
_symmetry.space_group_name_H-M   'P 1'
#
loop_
_entity.id
_entity.type
_entity.pdbx_description
1 polymer ?
#
loop_
_entity_poly.entity_id
_entity_poly.type
_entity_poly.pdbx_seq_one_letter_code
_entity_poly.pdbx_strand_id
1 'polypeptide(L)'
;GKLVSIEDDAPFEFDVYPSNEDNHRRYNAIGRLITDYIYGLLEKQCGLIRIPIPIDAKRSEPTGFFFASDNLGNAEYLMIIIHGTGAVRAGQWSRKYFGFICVL
;
A
#
# COMPACT_ATOMS: atom_id res chain seq x y z
N GLY A 1 -19.04 -5.95 -12.35
CA GLY A 1 -17.87 -6.25 -13.19
C GLY A 1 -17.18 -7.49 -12.66
N LYS A 2 -16.53 -8.28 -13.53
CA LYS A 2 -15.64 -9.37 -13.13
C LYS A 2 -14.20 -8.87 -13.23
N LEU A 3 -13.35 -9.30 -12.31
CA LEU A 3 -11.91 -9.07 -12.45
C LEU A 3 -11.37 -10.12 -13.40
N VAL A 4 -10.86 -9.66 -14.52
CA VAL A 4 -10.34 -10.49 -15.61
C VAL A 4 -8.95 -10.01 -15.97
N SER A 5 -8.11 -10.94 -16.40
CA SER A 5 -6.79 -10.64 -16.93
C SER A 5 -6.91 -9.91 -18.27
N ILE A 6 -6.00 -8.97 -18.53
CA ILE A 6 -5.97 -8.19 -19.78
C ILE A 6 -5.40 -8.98 -20.95
N GLU A 7 -4.66 -10.05 -20.69
CA GLU A 7 -3.97 -10.83 -21.71
C GLU A 7 -4.86 -11.93 -22.29
N ASP A 8 -5.65 -12.58 -21.44
CA ASP A 8 -6.40 -13.80 -21.78
C ASP A 8 -7.87 -13.77 -21.34
N ASP A 9 -8.36 -12.66 -20.77
CA ASP A 9 -9.73 -12.48 -20.25
C ASP A 9 -10.12 -13.50 -19.17
N ALA A 10 -9.13 -14.22 -18.62
CA ALA A 10 -9.37 -15.24 -17.60
C ALA A 10 -9.83 -14.58 -16.28
N PRO A 11 -10.81 -15.16 -15.58
CA PRO A 11 -11.27 -14.61 -14.31
C PRO A 11 -10.19 -14.72 -13.23
N PHE A 12 -10.17 -13.74 -12.33
CA PHE A 12 -9.32 -13.81 -11.14
C PHE A 12 -9.66 -15.04 -10.28
N GLU A 13 -8.65 -15.86 -10.03
CA GLU A 13 -8.76 -17.08 -9.21
C GLU A 13 -8.07 -16.89 -7.85
N PHE A 14 -8.87 -16.89 -6.79
CA PHE A 14 -8.37 -16.86 -5.41
C PHE A 14 -8.00 -18.26 -4.92
N ASP A 15 -8.84 -19.26 -5.22
CA ASP A 15 -8.74 -20.62 -4.69
C ASP A 15 -7.83 -21.52 -5.54
N VAL A 16 -6.55 -21.15 -5.65
CA VAL A 16 -5.60 -21.90 -6.48
C VAL A 16 -5.09 -23.17 -5.80
N TYR A 17 -5.04 -23.18 -4.46
CA TYR A 17 -4.68 -24.34 -3.67
C TYR A 17 -5.91 -24.95 -2.99
N PRO A 18 -5.88 -26.27 -2.68
CA PRO A 18 -6.93 -26.90 -1.87
C PRO A 18 -7.01 -26.33 -0.44
N SER A 19 -5.90 -25.77 0.05
CA SER A 19 -5.77 -25.19 1.39
C SER A 19 -6.14 -23.71 1.36
N ASN A 20 -7.21 -23.37 2.09
CA ASN A 20 -7.61 -21.98 2.30
C ASN A 20 -6.49 -21.14 2.92
N GLU A 21 -5.67 -21.73 3.80
CA GLU A 21 -4.58 -20.99 4.45
C GLU A 21 -3.50 -20.60 3.45
N ASP A 22 -3.17 -21.48 2.51
CA ASP A 22 -2.16 -21.21 1.49
C ASP A 22 -2.64 -20.17 0.46
N ASN A 23 -3.93 -20.20 0.09
CA ASN A 23 -4.54 -19.14 -0.73
C ASN A 23 -4.46 -17.78 -0.03
N HIS A 24 -4.78 -17.71 1.27
CA HIS A 24 -4.65 -16.49 2.06
C HIS A 24 -3.19 -16.01 2.14
N ARG A 25 -2.23 -16.91 2.35
CA ARG A 25 -0.79 -16.56 2.41
C ARG A 25 -0.31 -16.01 1.07
N ARG A 26 -0.63 -16.67 -0.04
CA ARG A 26 -0.31 -16.22 -1.40
C ARG A 26 -0.89 -14.84 -1.68
N TYR A 27 -2.18 -14.66 -1.41
CA TYR A 27 -2.87 -13.40 -1.65
C TYR A 27 -2.25 -12.24 -0.84
N ASN A 28 -1.87 -12.51 0.41
CA ASN A 28 -1.16 -11.53 1.23
C ASN A 28 0.25 -11.22 0.70
N ALA A 29 0.98 -12.23 0.21
CA ALA A 29 2.32 -12.06 -0.35
C ALA A 29 2.31 -11.20 -1.61
N ILE A 30 1.41 -11.50 -2.57
CA ILE A 30 1.20 -10.67 -3.78
C ILE A 30 0.86 -9.24 -3.37
N GLY A 31 -0.02 -9.11 -2.39
CA GLY A 31 -0.42 -7.82 -1.87
C GLY A 31 0.73 -6.99 -1.29
N ARG A 32 1.65 -7.62 -0.55
CA ARG A 32 2.86 -6.95 -0.04
C ARG A 32 3.78 -6.52 -1.17
N LEU A 33 3.99 -7.41 -2.15
CA LEU A 33 4.80 -7.10 -3.33
C LEU A 33 4.29 -5.88 -4.11
N ILE A 34 2.96 -5.79 -4.32
CA ILE A 34 2.34 -4.62 -4.96
C ILE A 34 2.56 -3.36 -4.14
N THR A 35 2.41 -3.43 -2.81
CA THR A 35 2.67 -2.29 -1.93
C THR A 35 4.12 -1.82 -2.04
N ASP A 36 5.08 -2.73 -1.99
CA ASP A 36 6.51 -2.40 -2.12
C ASP A 36 6.83 -1.80 -3.50
N TYR A 37 6.19 -2.33 -4.56
CA TYR A 37 6.32 -1.78 -5.91
C TYR A 37 5.81 -0.34 -6.00
N ILE A 38 4.63 -0.05 -5.47
CA ILE A 38 4.07 1.30 -5.44
C ILE A 38 4.98 2.24 -4.67
N TYR A 39 5.49 1.83 -3.51
CA TYR A 39 6.45 2.64 -2.75
C TYR A 39 7.70 2.95 -3.56
N GLY A 40 8.24 1.97 -4.29
CA GLY A 40 9.34 2.20 -5.22
C GLY A 40 8.99 3.17 -6.35
N LEU A 41 7.75 3.19 -6.84
CA LEU A 41 7.30 4.17 -7.84
C LEU A 41 7.20 5.58 -7.25
N LEU A 42 6.67 5.72 -6.03
CA LEU A 42 6.56 7.01 -5.34
C LEU A 42 7.95 7.63 -5.13
N GLU A 43 8.95 6.83 -4.75
CA GLU A 43 10.33 7.30 -4.56
C GLU A 43 11.01 7.61 -5.91
N LYS A 44 10.94 6.69 -6.88
CA LYS A 44 11.73 6.78 -8.12
C LYS A 44 11.11 7.65 -9.21
N GLN A 45 9.79 7.59 -9.37
CA GLN A 45 9.08 8.29 -10.45
C GLN A 45 8.47 9.61 -9.98
N CYS A 46 7.97 9.65 -8.74
CA CYS A 46 7.37 10.86 -8.18
C CYS A 46 8.37 11.71 -7.36
N GLY A 47 9.57 11.20 -7.09
CA GLY A 47 10.62 11.92 -6.35
C GLY A 47 10.29 12.15 -4.88
N LEU A 48 9.40 11.33 -4.30
CA LEU A 48 8.92 11.51 -2.94
C LEU A 48 9.86 10.88 -1.94
N ILE A 49 10.04 11.54 -0.80
CA ILE A 49 10.87 11.07 0.31
C ILE A 49 10.04 10.37 1.36
N ARG A 50 10.51 9.19 1.81
CA ARG A 50 9.89 8.43 2.89
C ARG A 50 10.32 8.99 4.25
N ILE A 51 9.40 9.57 4.99
CA ILE A 51 9.64 10.20 6.29
C ILE A 51 9.11 9.29 7.42
N PRO A 52 9.95 8.86 8.38
CA PRO A 52 9.51 8.07 9.52
C PRO A 52 8.74 8.91 10.55
N ILE A 53 7.78 8.28 11.23
CA ILE A 53 7.03 8.89 12.33
C ILE A 53 6.97 7.93 13.54
N PRO A 54 7.25 8.39 14.77
CA PRO A 54 7.91 9.66 15.09
C PRO A 54 9.37 9.69 14.62
N ILE A 55 9.92 10.89 14.38
CA ILE A 55 11.30 11.08 13.89
C ILE A 55 12.34 10.59 14.91
N ASP A 56 11.98 10.65 16.19
CA ASP A 56 12.80 10.33 17.37
C ASP A 56 12.32 9.06 18.10
N ALA A 57 11.69 8.12 17.37
CA ALA A 57 11.08 6.94 17.94
C ALA A 57 12.01 6.16 18.88
N LYS A 58 11.56 5.95 20.12
CA LYS A 58 12.20 5.02 21.04
C LYS A 58 11.88 3.59 20.61
N ARG A 59 12.75 2.64 20.98
CA ARG A 59 12.62 1.21 20.60
C ARG A 59 11.26 0.58 20.97
N SER A 60 10.57 1.11 21.97
CA SER A 60 9.27 0.63 22.44
C SER A 60 8.06 1.36 21.83
N GLU A 61 8.29 2.42 21.05
CA GLU A 61 7.23 3.25 20.50
C GLU A 61 6.77 2.73 19.13
N PRO A 62 5.47 2.82 18.82
CA PRO A 62 4.96 2.45 17.51
C PRO A 62 5.51 3.40 16.44
N THR A 63 6.03 2.84 15.35
CA THR A 63 6.57 3.60 14.22
C THR A 63 5.72 3.43 12.97
N GLY A 64 5.60 4.50 12.20
CA GLY A 64 5.04 4.51 10.86
C GLY A 64 5.90 5.34 9.92
N PHE A 65 5.36 5.66 8.75
CA PHE A 65 6.00 6.55 7.78
C PHE A 65 4.94 7.16 6.86
N PHE A 66 5.32 8.22 6.18
CA PHE A 66 4.58 8.83 5.08
C PHE A 66 5.54 9.21 3.94
N PHE A 67 5.04 9.37 2.71
CA PHE A 67 5.84 9.97 1.64
C PHE A 67 5.49 11.44 1.48
N ALA A 68 6.49 12.26 1.19
CA ALA A 68 6.34 13.69 0.96
C ALA A 68 7.18 14.20 -0.20
N SER A 69 6.76 15.32 -0.79
CA SER A 69 7.64 16.11 -1.65
C SER A 69 8.76 16.76 -0.84
N ASP A 70 9.86 17.11 -1.51
CA ASP A 70 11.04 17.74 -0.89
C ASP A 70 10.75 19.16 -0.38
N ASN A 71 9.73 19.82 -0.93
CA ASN A 71 9.34 21.19 -0.63
C ASN A 71 8.21 21.31 0.40
N LEU A 72 7.87 20.25 1.15
CA LEU A 72 6.77 20.22 2.13
C LEU A 72 6.72 21.44 3.07
N GLY A 73 7.87 22.02 3.45
CA GLY A 73 7.94 23.19 4.33
C GLY A 73 7.75 24.55 3.65
N ASN A 74 7.84 24.62 2.32
CA ASN A 74 7.85 25.87 1.54
C ASN A 74 6.76 25.91 0.44
N ALA A 75 5.93 24.88 0.36
CA ALA A 75 4.86 24.80 -0.63
C ALA A 75 3.71 25.78 -0.31
N GLU A 76 3.20 26.47 -1.34
CA GLU A 76 2.04 27.38 -1.20
C GLU A 76 0.73 26.61 -0.95
N TYR A 77 0.63 25.41 -1.53
CA TYR A 77 -0.54 24.54 -1.43
C TYR A 77 -0.11 23.15 -0.95
N LEU A 78 -0.88 22.57 -0.02
CA LEU A 78 -0.65 21.24 0.54
C LEU A 78 -1.73 20.28 0.04
N MET A 79 -1.33 19.13 -0.51
CA MET A 79 -2.25 18.07 -0.94
C MET A 79 -2.02 16.79 -0.14
N ILE A 80 -2.95 16.48 0.75
CA ILE A 80 -2.88 15.27 1.58
C ILE A 80 -3.69 14.15 0.94
N ILE A 81 -3.03 13.03 0.63
CA ILE A 81 -3.70 11.82 0.15
C ILE A 81 -3.65 10.76 1.23
N ILE A 82 -4.77 10.60 1.94
CA ILE A 82 -4.97 9.49 2.88
C ILE A 82 -5.65 8.37 2.13
N HIS A 83 -4.88 7.38 1.69
CA HIS A 83 -5.48 6.16 1.20
C HIS A 83 -5.98 5.34 2.38
N GLY A 84 -7.17 4.73 2.21
CA GLY A 84 -7.72 3.82 3.20
C GLY A 84 -6.84 2.59 3.40
N THR A 85 -7.33 1.70 4.25
CA THR A 85 -6.63 0.50 4.72
C THR A 85 -6.38 -0.49 3.57
N GLY A 86 -5.24 -0.34 2.90
CA GLY A 86 -4.72 -1.23 1.87
C GLY A 86 -4.79 -0.65 0.46
N ALA A 87 -3.80 -1.00 -0.37
CA ALA A 87 -3.99 -1.04 -1.82
C ALA A 87 -5.32 -1.76 -2.06
N VAL A 88 -6.24 -1.20 -2.84
CA VAL A 88 -7.55 -1.84 -3.07
C VAL A 88 -7.29 -3.19 -3.77
N ARG A 89 -7.36 -4.28 -3.00
CA ARG A 89 -7.19 -5.64 -3.52
C ARG A 89 -8.56 -6.24 -3.78
N ALA A 90 -8.66 -6.96 -4.89
CA ALA A 90 -9.81 -7.77 -5.27
C ALA A 90 -10.35 -8.63 -4.12
N GLY A 91 -11.47 -8.27 -3.50
CA GLY A 91 -12.08 -9.07 -2.41
C GLY A 91 -11.70 -8.67 -0.97
N GLN A 92 -11.01 -7.54 -0.75
CA GLN A 92 -10.58 -7.11 0.59
C GLN A 92 -11.59 -6.28 1.40
N TRP A 93 -12.81 -6.04 0.90
CA TRP A 93 -13.85 -5.22 1.55
C TRP A 93 -14.38 -5.77 2.90
N SER A 94 -13.81 -6.85 3.44
CA SER A 94 -14.25 -7.49 4.70
C SER A 94 -13.27 -7.41 5.88
N ARG A 95 -12.04 -6.86 5.72
CA ARG A 95 -11.03 -6.90 6.79
C ARG A 95 -10.53 -5.50 7.20
N LYS A 96 -10.81 -5.13 8.45
CA LYS A 96 -10.57 -3.83 9.10
C LYS A 96 -9.14 -3.80 9.69
N TYR A 97 -8.18 -3.08 9.11
CA TYR A 97 -6.85 -2.90 9.73
C TYR A 97 -6.21 -1.53 9.45
N PHE A 98 -5.86 -0.84 10.55
CA PHE A 98 -5.29 0.51 10.73
C PHE A 98 -4.36 1.07 9.64
N GLY A 99 -4.47 2.38 9.40
CA GLY A 99 -3.92 3.11 8.25
C GLY A 99 -2.47 3.59 8.35
N PHE A 100 -1.95 3.98 7.20
CA PHE A 100 -0.69 4.72 7.01
C PHE A 100 -1.03 6.04 6.32
N ILE A 101 -0.45 7.14 6.82
CA ILE A 101 -0.64 8.49 6.29
C ILE A 101 0.43 8.72 5.20
N CYS A 102 0.10 9.38 4.10
CA CYS A 102 1.01 9.84 3.06
C CYS A 102 0.78 11.35 2.90
N VAL A 103 1.81 12.20 3.05
CA VAL A 103 1.67 13.67 3.00
C VAL A 103 2.53 14.17 1.86
N LEU A 104 1.96 14.29 0.65
CA LEU A 104 2.68 14.83 -0.51
C LEU A 104 2.94 16.32 -0.35
#